data_AF-A0A8T6L111-F1
#
_entry.id   AF-A0A8T6L111-F1
#
_cell.length_a   1.000
_cell.length_b   1.000
_cell.length_c   1.000
_cell.angle_alpha   90.00
_cell.angle_beta   90.00
_cell.angle_gamma   90.00
#
_symmetry.space_group_name_H-M   'P 1'
#
loop_
_entity.id
_entity.type
_entity.pdbx_description
1 polymer ?
#
loop_
_entity_poly.entity_id
_entity_poly.type
_entity_poly.pdbx_seq_one_letter_code
_entity_poly.pdbx_strand_id
1 'polypeptide(L)' 'ETLSAQDALSRVGKRQFPTVDRLYDSEDQLEGAKAFAEKRDPVWKGR' A
#
# COMPACT_ATOMS: atom_id res chain seq x y z
N GLU A 1 -1.36 -23.44 5.31
CA GLU A 1 -0.93 -23.02 6.66
C GLU A 1 -1.47 -21.63 6.93
N THR A 2 -2.04 -21.36 8.10
CA THR A 2 -2.59 -20.04 8.45
C THR A 2 -1.53 -19.25 9.20
N LEU A 3 -1.20 -18.05 8.73
CA LEU A 3 -0.24 -17.18 9.41
C LEU A 3 -0.81 -16.69 10.75
N SER A 4 0.07 -16.52 11.74
CA SER A 4 -0.28 -15.71 12.91
C SER A 4 -0.50 -14.25 12.49
N ALA A 5 -1.26 -13.49 13.28
CA ALA A 5 -1.48 -12.07 13.01
C ALA A 5 -0.16 -11.28 12.98
N GLN A 6 0.76 -11.58 13.90
CA GLN A 6 2.06 -10.93 13.98
C GLN A 6 2.93 -11.21 12.75
N ASP A 7 2.94 -12.46 12.28
CA ASP A 7 3.69 -12.85 11.08
C ASP A 7 3.11 -12.17 9.84
N ALA A 8 1.79 -12.16 9.71
CA ALA A 8 1.11 -11.49 8.60
C ALA A 8 1.45 -9.99 8.56
N LEU A 9 1.34 -9.29 9.69
CA LEU A 9 1.67 -7.87 9.79
C LEU A 9 3.15 -7.61 9.49
N SER A 10 4.05 -8.46 9.99
CA SER A 10 5.49 -8.34 9.71
C SER A 10 5.80 -8.51 8.22
N ARG A 11 5.14 -9.44 7.53
CA ARG A 11 5.30 -9.67 6.10
C ARG A 11 4.73 -8.53 5.26
N VAL A 12 3.58 -7.96 5.63
CA VAL A 12 3.01 -6.77 4.98
C VAL A 12 3.96 -5.57 5.13
N GLY A 13 4.43 -5.29 6.35
CA GLY A 13 5.35 -4.17 6.60
C GLY A 13 6.69 -4.31 5.86
N LYS A 14 7.18 -5.55 5.69
CA LYS A 14 8.39 -5.86 4.91
C LYS A 14 8.14 -6.04 3.41
N ARG A 15 6.91 -5.78 2.92
CA ARG A 15 6.52 -5.91 1.50
C ARG A 15 6.80 -7.30 0.91
N GLN A 16 6.65 -8.36 1.71
CA GLN A 16 6.95 -9.74 1.27
C GLN A 16 5.82 -10.41 0.48
N PHE A 17 4.68 -9.73 0.33
CA PHE A 17 3.60 -10.17 -0.54
C PHE A 17 3.70 -9.41 -1.88
N PRO A 18 3.73 -10.10 -3.04
CA PRO A 18 3.86 -9.45 -4.35
C PRO A 18 2.82 -8.37 -4.63
N THR A 19 1.61 -8.52 -4.09
CA THR A 19 0.53 -7.53 -4.19
C THR A 19 0.78 -6.28 -3.35
N VAL A 20 1.33 -6.44 -2.14
CA VAL A 20 1.71 -5.31 -1.27
C VAL A 20 2.92 -4.58 -1.85
N ASP A 21 3.88 -5.33 -2.38
CA ASP A 21 5.05 -4.78 -3.04
C ASP A 21 4.65 -3.88 -4.22
N ARG A 22 3.79 -4.40 -5.12
CA ARG A 22 3.22 -3.62 -6.23
C ARG A 22 2.41 -2.41 -5.75
N LEU A 23 1.59 -2.57 -4.71
CA LEU A 23 0.78 -1.47 -4.16
C LEU A 23 1.68 -0.33 -3.68
N TYR A 24 2.72 -0.63 -2.90
CA TYR A 24 3.59 0.38 -2.32
C TYR A 24 4.53 1.05 -3.33
N ASP A 25 4.82 0.42 -4.47
CA ASP A 25 5.55 1.04 -5.58
C ASP A 25 4.66 1.80 -6.57
N SER A 26 3.34 1.72 -6.43
CA SER A 26 2.42 2.40 -7.34
C SER A 26 2.51 3.93 -7.20
N GLU A 27 2.27 4.64 -8.31
CA GLU A 27 2.11 6.10 -8.28
C GLU A 27 0.93 6.53 -7.40
N ASP A 28 -0.06 5.64 -7.25
CA ASP A 28 -1.23 5.85 -6.39
C ASP A 28 -0.85 5.95 -4.91
N GLN A 29 0.22 5.28 -4.46
CA GLN A 29 0.68 5.40 -3.08
C GLN A 29 1.09 6.85 -2.75
N LEU A 30 1.78 7.53 -3.66
CA LEU A 30 2.18 8.92 -3.51
C LEU A 30 1.00 9.88 -3.70
N GLU A 31 0.13 9.60 -4.67
CA GLU A 31 -1.07 10.39 -4.93
C GLU A 31 -2.00 10.44 -3.71
N GLY A 32 -2.18 9.33 -3.01
CA GLY A 32 -3.01 9.29 -1.80
C GLY A 32 -2.48 10.20 -0.70
N ALA A 33 -1.17 10.15 -0.44
CA ALA A 33 -0.52 11.03 0.54
C ALA A 33 -0.64 12.51 0.14
N LYS A 34 -0.46 12.81 -1.16
CA LYS A 34 -0.57 14.17 -1.69
C LYS A 34 -1.99 14.70 -1.61
N ALA A 35 -2.98 13.93 -2.06
CA ALA A 35 -4.39 14.30 -2.02
C ALA A 35 -4.87 14.57 -0.58
N PHE A 36 -4.42 13.75 0.38
CA PHE A 36 -4.69 13.98 1.80
C PHE A 36 -4.12 15.31 2.30
N ALA A 37 -2.84 15.59 2.01
CA ALA A 37 -2.20 16.85 2.42
C ALA A 37 -2.86 18.08 1.79
N GLU A 38 -3.28 17.96 0.53
CA GLU A 38 -3.96 19.01 -0.24
C GLU A 38 -5.48 19.10 0.04
N LYS A 39 -6.04 18.18 0.85
CA LYS A 39 -7.48 18.07 1.16
C LYS A 39 -8.38 18.01 -0.06
N ARG A 40 -7.95 17.25 -1.08
CA ARG A 40 -8.72 17.01 -2.31
C ARG A 40 -8.98 15.51 -2.48
N ASP A 41 -9.89 15.19 -3.39
CA ASP A 41 -10.06 13.80 -3.79
C ASP A 41 -8.84 13.31 -4.58
N PRO A 42 -8.41 12.05 -4.36
CA PRO A 42 -7.31 11.44 -5.08
C PRO A 42 -7.73 10.98 -6.48
N VAL A 43 -6.80 11.06 -7.45
CA VAL A 43 -6.99 10.59 -8.82
C VAL A 43 -6.20 9.31 -9.06
N TRP A 44 -6.85 8.17 -8.84
CA TRP A 44 -6.24 6.85 -8.95
C TRP A 44 -6.01 6.42 -10.40
N LYS A 45 -4.88 5.74 -10.64
CA LYS A 45 -4.52 5.17 -11.95
C LYS A 45 -4.67 3.65 -11.99
N GLY A 46 -4.61 2.97 -10.85
CA GLY A 46 -4.84 1.53 -10.69
C GLY A 46 -3.82 0.64 -11.40
N ARG A 47 -2.58 1.12 -11.59
CA ARG A 47 -1.51 0.39 -12.30
C ARG A 47 -0.18 0.43 -11.56
#